data_AF-A0A534JVM8-F1
#
_entry.id   AF-A0A534JVM8-F1
#
_cell.length_a   1.000
_cell.length_b   1.000
_cell.length_c   1.000
_cell.angle_alpha   90.00
_cell.angle_beta   90.00
_cell.angle_gamma   90.00
#
_symmetry.space_group_name_H-M   'P 1'
#
loop_
_entity.id
_entity.type
_entity.pdbx_description
1 polymer ?
#
loop_
_entity_poly.entity_id
_entity_poly.type
_entity_poly.pdbx_seq_one_letter_code
_entity_poly.pdbx_strand_id
1 'polypeptide(L)' 'MRAWAVVVPRERAEEIRRTLQSQGLLLKHLRIGHEDGTILLPVRKRVEIGFPAKEAE' A
#
# COMPACT_ATOMS: atom_id res chain seq x y z
N MET A 1 1.94 14.95 4.27
CA MET A 1 2.02 15.16 2.80
C MET A 1 1.12 14.06 2.26
N ARG A 2 -0.11 14.37 1.83
CA ARG A 2 -1.13 13.33 1.57
C ARG A 2 -0.63 12.28 0.58
N ALA A 3 -0.38 11.08 1.08
CA ALA A 3 0.00 9.91 0.31
C ALA A 3 -1.20 8.97 0.18
N TRP A 4 -1.18 8.10 -0.80
CA TRP A 4 -2.17 7.03 -0.90
C TRP A 4 -1.63 5.79 -0.19
N ALA A 5 -2.48 4.95 0.37
CA ALA A 5 -2.12 3.68 0.97
C ALA A 5 -3.10 2.61 0.48
N VAL A 6 -2.59 1.52 -0.09
CA VAL A 6 -3.42 0.36 -0.43
C VAL A 6 -3.58 -0.49 0.82
N VAL A 7 -4.83 -0.79 1.19
CA VAL A 7 -5.19 -1.64 2.31
C VAL A 7 -5.26 -3.07 1.81
N VAL A 8 -4.36 -3.93 2.29
CA VAL A 8 -4.29 -5.34 1.87
C VAL A 8 -4.27 -6.28 3.07
N PRO A 9 -4.86 -7.47 2.99
CA PRO A 9 -4.74 -8.46 4.07
C PRO A 9 -3.27 -8.89 4.20
N ARG A 10 -2.85 -9.21 5.43
CA ARG A 10 -1.47 -9.61 5.73
C ARG A 10 -0.97 -10.75 4.85
N GLU A 11 -1.83 -11.71 4.53
CA GLU A 11 -1.51 -12.87 3.69
C GLU A 11 -1.08 -12.49 2.27
N ARG A 12 -1.66 -11.43 1.70
CA ARG A 12 -1.34 -10.94 0.35
C ARG A 12 -0.40 -9.73 0.36
N ALA A 13 -0.02 -9.24 1.54
CA ALA A 13 0.76 -8.02 1.66
C ALA A 13 2.11 -8.11 0.97
N GLU A 14 2.83 -9.22 1.10
CA GLU A 14 4.14 -9.40 0.45
C GLU A 14 4.02 -9.50 -1.08
N GLU A 15 3.01 -10.23 -1.58
CA GLU A 15 2.72 -10.31 -3.02
C GLU A 15 2.44 -8.93 -3.62
N ILE A 16 1.56 -8.17 -2.96
CA ILE A 16 1.20 -6.83 -3.41
C ILE A 16 2.36 -5.86 -3.26
N ARG A 17 3.10 -5.91 -2.16
CA ARG A 17 4.29 -5.09 -1.93
C ARG A 17 5.30 -5.29 -3.05
N ARG A 18 5.57 -6.55 -3.43
CA ARG A 18 6.50 -6.88 -4.52
C ARG A 18 6.00 -6.35 -5.87
N THR A 19 4.70 -6.46 -6.12
CA THR A 19 4.06 -5.92 -7.33
C THR A 19 4.18 -4.39 -7.41
N LEU A 20 3.81 -3.69 -6.33
CA LEU A 20 3.90 -2.22 -6.24
C LEU A 20 5.35 -1.73 -6.31
N GLN A 21 6.29 -2.50 -5.77
CA GLN A 21 7.71 -2.20 -5.84
C GLN A 21 8.25 -2.38 -7.27
N SER A 22 7.87 -3.47 -7.95
CA SER A 22 8.23 -3.73 -9.35
C SER A 22 7.72 -2.63 -10.29
N GLN A 23 6.50 -2.14 -10.04
CA GLN A 23 5.90 -1.04 -10.80
C GLN A 23 6.41 0.36 -10.39
N GLY A 24 7.29 0.47 -9.39
CA GLY A 24 7.79 1.75 -8.89
C GLY A 24 6.70 2.65 -8.29
N LEU A 25 5.61 2.05 -7.79
CA LEU A 25 4.49 2.78 -7.18
C LEU A 25 4.61 2.90 -5.67
N LEU A 26 5.34 1.97 -5.03
CA LEU A 26 5.53 1.94 -3.58
C LEU A 26 6.42 3.09 -3.10
N LEU A 27 5.92 3.89 -2.16
CA LEU A 27 6.66 4.95 -1.51
C LEU A 27 7.55 4.36 -0.41
N LYS A 28 8.77 3.95 -0.80
CA LYS A 28 9.76 3.34 0.12
C LYS A 28 10.17 4.23 1.30
N HIS A 29 9.99 5.54 1.16
CA HIS A 29 10.31 6.54 2.19
C HIS A 29 9.25 6.61 3.30
N LEU A 30 8.06 6.07 3.05
CA LEU A 30 6.99 6.01 4.04
C LEU A 30 6.95 4.63 4.71
N ARG A 31 6.64 4.61 6.00
CA ARG A 31 6.49 3.35 6.74
C ARG A 31 5.21 2.63 6.34
N ILE A 32 5.28 1.31 6.32
CA ILE A 32 4.12 0.44 6.13
C ILE A 32 3.31 0.46 7.43
N GLY A 33 2.02 0.79 7.32
CA GLY A 33 1.09 0.79 8.44
C GLY A 33 0.46 -0.59 8.64
N HIS A 34 0.02 -0.89 9.85
CA HIS A 34 -0.69 -2.11 10.19
C HIS A 34 -1.99 -1.71 10.92
N GLU A 35 -3.15 -2.09 10.40
CA GLU A 35 -4.46 -1.67 10.90
C GLU A 35 -5.40 -2.87 10.91
N ASP A 36 -5.87 -3.27 12.10
CA ASP A 36 -6.89 -4.31 12.29
C ASP A 36 -6.70 -5.60 11.45
N GLY A 37 -5.46 -6.11 11.39
CA GLY A 37 -5.11 -7.33 10.64
C GLY A 37 -4.84 -7.11 9.13
N THR A 38 -4.93 -5.87 8.67
CA THR A 38 -4.55 -5.43 7.33
C THR A 38 -3.26 -4.61 7.34
N ILE A 39 -2.62 -4.53 6.19
CA ILE A 39 -1.37 -3.84 5.94
C ILE A 39 -1.68 -2.65 5.02
N LEU A 40 -1.17 -1.48 5.39
CA LEU A 40 -1.26 -0.25 4.62
C LEU A 40 0.04 -0.05 3.86
N LEU A 41 0.00 -0.27 2.55
CA LEU A 41 1.16 -0.09 1.67
C LEU A 41 1.14 1.32 1.06
N PRO A 42 2.07 2.22 1.45
CA PRO A 42 2.09 3.58 0.95
C PRO A 42 2.48 3.62 -0.53
N VAL A 43 1.69 4.30 -1.34
CA VAL A 43 1.78 4.40 -2.79
C VAL A 43 1.67 5.84 -3.26
N ARG A 44 2.37 6.16 -4.35
CA ARG A 44 2.42 7.53 -4.91
C ARG A 44 1.11 8.02 -5.52
N LYS A 45 0.23 7.10 -5.88
CA LYS A 45 -1.07 7.37 -6.52
C LYS A 45 -2.05 6.27 -6.14
N ARG A 46 -3.35 6.55 -6.29
CA ARG A 46 -4.38 5.53 -6.22
C ARG A 46 -4.10 4.42 -7.24
N VAL A 47 -4.05 3.17 -6.77
CA VAL A 47 -3.77 2.00 -7.61
C VAL A 47 -4.99 1.08 -7.55
N GLU A 48 -5.53 0.72 -8.72
CA GLU A 48 -6.70 -0.15 -8.83
C GLU A 48 -6.27 -1.61 -9.01
N ILE A 49 -5.80 -2.23 -7.93
CA ILE A 49 -5.29 -3.62 -7.97
C ILE A 49 -6.31 -4.63 -7.40
N GLY A 50 -7.55 -4.18 -7.19
CA GLY A 50 -8.61 -4.97 -6.54
C GLY A 50 -8.61 -4.87 -5.01
N PHE A 51 -7.91 -3.88 -4.45
CA PHE A 51 -7.90 -3.58 -3.01
C PHE A 51 -8.27 -2.12 -2.74
N PRO A 52 -8.88 -1.83 -1.58
CA PRO A 52 -9.23 -0.46 -1.22
C PRO A 52 -7.98 0.39 -1.04
N ALA A 53 -8.01 1.63 -1.54
CA ALA A 53 -6.97 2.63 -1.32
C ALA A 53 -7.51 3.74 -0.41
N LYS A 54 -6.77 4.06 0.66
CA LYS A 54 -7.03 5.17 1.59
C LYS A 54 -6.05 6.30 1.35
N GLU A 55 -6.41 7.53 1.70
CA GLU A 55 -5.44 8.60 1.89
C GLU A 55 -4.80 8.45 3.26
N ALA A 56 -3.48 8.41 3.32
CA ALA A 56 -2.66 8.41 4.52
C ALA A 56 -1.88 9.73 4.58
N GLU A 57 -1.90 10.41 5.74
CA GLU A 57 -1.32 11.75 5.91
C GLU A 57 0.21 11.77 6.09
#